data_AF-X5PQW4-F1
#
_entry.id   AF-X5PQW4-F1
#
_cell.length_a   1.000
_cell.length_b   1.000
_cell.length_c   1.000
_cell.angle_alpha   90.00
_cell.angle_beta   90.00
_cell.angle_gamma   90.00
#
_symmetry.space_group_name_H-M   'P 1'
#
loop_
_entity.id
_entity.type
_entity.pdbx_description
1 polymer ?
#
loop_
_entity_poly.entity_id
_entity_poly.type
_entity_poly.pdbx_seq_one_letter_code
_entity_poly.pdbx_strand_id
1 'polypeptide(L)' 'MDVSDDHAGLVAAIGEVIPEAAWQRCYVHFLRNALDHLPRKHGDDCLQELRWLYDRRDLAEARADLAAWLAKWSARYPV' A
#
# COMPACT_ATOMS: atom_id res chain seq x y z
N MET A 1 -13.54 9.61 -8.71
CA MET A 1 -12.58 8.77 -7.97
C MET A 1 -11.93 9.67 -6.95
N ASP A 2 -11.91 9.25 -5.69
CA ASP A 2 -11.24 9.96 -4.61
C ASP A 2 -10.01 9.18 -4.14
N VAL A 3 -8.96 9.90 -3.73
CA VAL A 3 -7.70 9.31 -3.27
C VAL A 3 -7.32 9.91 -1.93
N SER A 4 -7.34 9.09 -0.88
CA SER A 4 -7.01 9.51 0.48
C SER A 4 -6.21 8.43 1.23
N ASP A 5 -5.71 8.76 2.42
CA ASP A 5 -5.10 7.74 3.29
C ASP A 5 -6.14 6.73 3.76
N ASP A 6 -5.68 5.54 4.18
CA ASP A 6 -6.50 4.44 4.70
C ASP A 6 -6.92 4.68 6.16
N HIS A 7 -7.44 5.88 6.41
CA HIS A 7 -7.99 6.25 7.70
C HIS A 7 -9.50 6.03 7.66
N ALA A 8 -10.01 5.15 8.53
CA ALA A 8 -11.42 4.74 8.51
C ALA A 8 -12.41 5.91 8.48
N GLY A 9 -12.12 7.00 9.23
CA GLY A 9 -12.95 8.21 9.21
C GLY A 9 -12.94 8.98 7.88
N LEU A 10 -11.81 8.97 7.15
CA LEU A 10 -11.74 9.60 5.82
C LEU A 10 -12.53 8.77 4.82
N VAL A 11 -12.36 7.45 4.82
CA VAL A 11 -13.08 6.54 3.93
C VAL A 11 -14.59 6.65 4.15
N ALA A 12 -15.04 6.70 5.41
CA ALA A 12 -16.45 6.91 5.74
C ALA A 12 -16.97 8.26 5.24
N ALA A 13 -16.26 9.36 5.51
CA ALA A 13 -16.67 10.70 5.09
C ALA A 13 -16.77 10.82 3.56
N ILE A 14 -15.86 10.19 2.81
CA ILE A 14 -15.90 10.16 1.34
C ILE A 14 -17.17 9.43 0.87
N GLY A 15 -17.49 8.28 1.45
CA GLY A 15 -18.71 7.54 1.13
C GLY A 15 -19.99 8.29 1.45
N GLU A 16 -19.98 9.16 2.46
CA GLU A 16 -21.14 9.99 2.82
C GLU A 16 -21.29 11.22 1.92
N VAL A 17 -20.19 11.93 1.63
CA VAL A 17 -20.22 13.22 0.93
C VAL A 17 -20.21 13.04 -0.59
N ILE A 18 -19.59 11.98 -1.10
CA ILE A 18 -19.41 11.71 -2.53
C ILE A 18 -19.68 10.22 -2.83
N PRO A 19 -20.93 9.74 -2.65
CA PRO A 19 -21.24 8.30 -2.69
C PRO A 19 -20.96 7.62 -4.03
N GLU A 20 -20.94 8.36 -5.14
CA GLU A 20 -20.62 7.82 -6.47
C GLU A 20 -19.11 7.71 -6.73
N ALA A 21 -18.26 8.23 -5.83
CA ALA A 21 -16.82 8.14 -5.99
C ALA A 21 -16.31 6.73 -5.67
N ALA A 22 -15.65 6.09 -6.65
CA ALA A 22 -14.71 5.02 -6.33
C ALA A 22 -13.60 5.57 -5.43
N TRP A 23 -13.37 4.93 -4.28
CA TRP A 23 -12.28 5.25 -3.38
C TRP A 23 -11.05 4.39 -3.70
N GLN A 24 -9.87 5.03 -3.68
CA GLN A 24 -8.59 4.35 -3.75
C GLN A 24 -7.66 4.89 -2.65
N ARG A 25 -6.99 3.98 -1.94
CA ARG A 25 -5.92 4.37 -1.02
C ARG A 25 -4.78 5.08 -1.76
N CYS A 26 -4.33 6.19 -1.19
CA CYS A 26 -3.20 6.96 -1.70
C CYS A 26 -1.92 6.12 -1.67
N TYR A 27 -1.33 5.92 -2.85
CA TYR A 27 -0.10 5.14 -3.02
C TYR A 27 1.08 5.73 -2.22
N VAL A 28 1.21 7.05 -2.16
CA VAL A 28 2.29 7.71 -1.40
C VAL A 28 2.15 7.44 0.10
N HIS A 29 0.92 7.49 0.65
CA HIS A 29 0.69 7.14 2.05
C HIS A 29 0.92 5.65 2.30
N PHE A 30 0.51 4.77 1.38
CA PHE A 30 0.83 3.36 1.48
C PHE A 30 2.35 3.09 1.62
N LEU A 31 3.18 3.71 0.77
CA LEU A 31 4.63 3.59 0.87
C LEU A 31 5.19 4.09 2.22
N ARG A 32 4.68 5.22 2.71
CA ARG A 32 5.12 5.80 3.99
C ARG A 32 4.73 4.91 5.17
N ASN A 33 3.50 4.40 5.18
CA ASN A 33 3.02 3.52 6.25
C ASN A 33 3.83 2.21 6.30
N ALA A 34 4.29 1.69 5.15
CA ALA A 34 5.16 0.52 5.12
C ALA A 34 6.51 0.76 5.83
N LEU A 35 7.06 1.98 5.73
CA LEU A 35 8.32 2.34 6.40
C LEU A 35 8.21 2.41 7.92
N ASP A 36 7.03 2.73 8.44
CA ASP A 36 6.81 2.83 9.89
C ASP A 36 6.99 1.48 10.61
N HIS A 37 6.90 0.38 9.86
CA HIS A 37 7.07 -0.98 10.36
C HIS A 37 8.48 -1.56 10.13
N LEU A 38 9.41 -0.78 9.59
CA LEU A 38 10.73 -1.28 9.18
C LEU A 38 11.87 -0.51 9.84
N PRO A 39 12.97 -1.20 10.24
CA PRO A 39 14.19 -0.51 10.62
C PRO A 39 14.71 0.36 9.47
N ARG A 40 15.16 1.59 9.78
CA ARG A 40 15.66 2.56 8.77
C ARG A 40 16.66 1.97 7.78
N LYS A 41 17.53 1.06 8.23
CA LYS A 41 18.54 0.38 7.39
C LYS A 41 17.98 -0.45 6.22
N HIS A 42 16.70 -0.80 6.24
CA HIS A 42 16.06 -1.60 5.19
C HIS A 42 14.91 -0.87 4.48
N GLY A 43 14.72 0.43 4.78
CA GLY A 43 13.64 1.21 4.19
C GLY A 43 13.75 1.37 2.68
N ASP A 44 14.97 1.63 2.18
CA ASP A 44 15.20 1.86 0.74
C ASP A 44 14.92 0.61 -0.10
N ASP A 45 15.39 -0.56 0.35
CA ASP A 45 15.12 -1.85 -0.31
C ASP A 45 13.62 -2.15 -0.36
N CYS A 46 12.92 -1.94 0.76
CA CYS A 46 11.48 -2.11 0.85
C CYS A 46 10.74 -1.21 -0.16
N LEU A 47 11.06 0.08 -0.19
CA LEU A 47 10.44 1.04 -1.10
C LEU A 47 10.69 0.70 -2.57
N GLN A 48 11.90 0.26 -2.89
CA GLN A 48 12.24 -0.10 -4.26
C GLN A 48 11.41 -1.29 -4.74
N GLU A 49 11.23 -2.30 -3.88
CA GLU A 49 10.38 -3.46 -4.19
C GLU A 49 8.90 -3.10 -4.30
N LEU A 50 8.39 -2.25 -3.40
CA LEU A 50 7.01 -1.74 -3.46
C LEU A 50 6.75 -0.90 -4.71
N ARG A 51 7.76 -0.19 -5.23
CA ARG A 51 7.66 0.53 -6.51
C ARG A 51 7.54 -0.40 -7.70
N TRP A 52 8.28 -1.51 -7.72
CA TRP A 52 8.17 -2.50 -8.79
C TRP A 52 6.78 -3.13 -8.85
N LEU A 53 6.15 -3.36 -7.70
CA LEU A 53 4.77 -3.82 -7.60
C LEU A 53 3.77 -2.87 -8.26
N TYR A 54 3.98 -1.56 -8.12
CA TYR A 54 3.11 -0.54 -8.69
C TYR A 54 3.19 -0.47 -10.22
N ASP A 55 4.37 -0.75 -10.79
CA ASP A 55 4.59 -0.70 -12.24
C ASP A 55 4.04 -1.93 -13.00
N ARG A 56 3.44 -2.91 -12.29
CA ARG A 56 2.84 -4.10 -12.91
C ARG A 56 1.61 -3.74 -13.73
N ARG A 57 1.52 -4.33 -14.93
CA ARG A 57 0.41 -4.11 -15.87
C ARG A 57 -0.71 -5.13 -15.74
N ASP A 58 -0.44 -6.26 -15.09
CA ASP A 58 -1.38 -7.33 -14.87
C ASP A 58 -1.72 -7.48 -13.38
N LEU A 59 -3.01 -7.66 -13.09
CA LEU A 59 -3.50 -7.74 -11.71
C LEU A 59 -3.11 -9.08 -11.06
N ALA A 60 -3.05 -10.18 -11.81
CA ALA A 60 -2.65 -11.47 -11.26
C ALA A 60 -1.15 -11.48 -10.91
N GLU A 61 -0.31 -10.90 -11.78
CA GLU A 61 1.12 -10.66 -11.50
C GLU A 61 1.30 -9.77 -10.25
N ALA A 62 0.60 -8.64 -10.18
CA ALA A 62 0.68 -7.74 -9.02
C ALA A 62 0.30 -8.43 -7.70
N ARG A 63 -0.73 -9.29 -7.73
CA ARG A 63 -1.16 -10.07 -6.55
C ARG A 63 -0.15 -11.14 -6.16
N ALA A 64 0.42 -11.85 -7.14
CA ALA A 64 1.43 -12.88 -6.90
C ALA A 64 2.71 -12.27 -6.30
N ASP A 65 3.19 -11.17 -6.88
CA ASP A 65 4.36 -10.45 -6.39
C ASP A 65 4.10 -9.88 -4.99
N LEU A 66 2.89 -9.36 -4.71
CA LEU A 66 2.55 -8.85 -3.38
C LEU A 66 2.57 -9.96 -2.34
N ALA A 67 2.05 -11.15 -2.67
CA ALA A 67 2.09 -12.29 -1.77
C ALA A 67 3.53 -12.73 -1.47
N ALA A 68 4.41 -12.76 -2.48
CA ALA A 68 5.83 -13.06 -2.31
C ALA A 68 6.55 -12.00 -1.45
N TRP A 69 6.23 -10.72 -1.69
CA TRP A 69 6.75 -9.60 -0.91
C TRP A 69 6.34 -9.69 0.56
N LEU A 70 5.05 -9.94 0.85
CA LEU A 70 4.55 -10.13 2.21
C LEU A 70 5.23 -11.31 2.92
N ALA A 71 5.37 -12.44 2.24
CA ALA A 71 6.04 -13.62 2.82
C ALA A 71 7.49 -13.32 3.22
N LYS A 72 8.23 -12.57 2.39
CA LYS A 72 9.61 -12.15 2.67
C LYS A 72 9.70 -11.18 3.85
N TRP A 73 8.91 -10.10 3.84
CA TRP A 73 9.06 -9.01 4.80
C TRP A 73 8.43 -9.33 6.15
N SER A 74 7.27 -10.00 6.19
CA SER A 74 6.62 -10.40 7.44
C SER A 74 7.40 -11.48 8.21
N ALA A 75 8.13 -12.36 7.52
CA ALA A 75 9.02 -13.32 8.17
C ALA A 75 10.22 -12.63 8.86
N ARG A 76 10.64 -11.48 8.34
CA ARG A 76 11.82 -10.73 8.80
C ARG A 76 11.48 -9.67 9.85
N TYR A 77 10.30 -9.06 9.71
CA TYR A 77 9.75 -8.03 10.58
C TYR A 77 8.26 -8.31 10.82
N PRO A 78 7.93 -9.19 11.76
CA PRO A 78 6.55 -9.40 12.15
C PRO A 78 5.99 -8.12 12.78
N VAL A 79 4.79 -7.74 12.35
CA VAL A 79 3.98 -6.66 12.94
C VAL A 79 3.19 -7.14 14.14
#